data_AF-A0A8J2BNR3-F1
#
_entry.id   AF-A0A8J2BNR3-F1
#
_cell.length_a   1.000
_cell.length_b   1.000
_cell.length_c   1.000
_cell.angle_alpha   90.00
_cell.angle_beta   90.00
_cell.angle_gamma   90.00
#
_symmetry.space_group_name_H-M   'P 1'
#
loop_
_entity.id
_entity.type
_entity.pdbx_description
1 polymer ?
#
loop_
_entity_poly.entity_id
_entity_poly.type
_entity_poly.pdbx_seq_one_letter_code
_entity_poly.pdbx_strand_id
1 'polypeptide(L)'
;MRVFLAGATGAIASRLVPLLVSAGHDVIAMRRLAPKAGQLRTAGATPVVADALDPEAVIRVVKAATFDAIVHGAHGNPAQLAHPVVRSGLRDNQPPAHERP
;
A
#
# COMPACT_ATOMS: atom_id res chain seq x y z
N MET A 1 10.98 7.08 10.21
CA MET A 1 10.64 5.69 9.85
C MET A 1 10.38 5.62 8.36
N ARG A 2 10.73 4.52 7.73
CA ARG A 2 10.50 4.25 6.31
C ARG A 2 9.27 3.38 6.14
N VAL A 3 8.23 3.95 5.53
CA VAL A 3 6.90 3.35 5.44
C VAL A 3 6.60 3.00 3.99
N PHE A 4 6.27 1.74 3.72
CA PHE A 4 5.76 1.31 2.44
C PHE A 4 4.23 1.33 2.44
N LEU A 5 3.63 2.07 1.50
CA LEU A 5 2.18 2.17 1.35
C LEU A 5 1.73 1.56 0.02
N ALA A 6 1.12 0.38 0.09
CA ALA A 6 0.50 -0.28 -1.05
C ALA A 6 -0.89 0.32 -1.34
N GLY A 7 -1.14 0.71 -2.60
CA GLY A 7 -2.42 1.29 -2.99
C GLY A 7 -2.56 2.76 -2.60
N ALA A 8 -1.49 3.55 -2.74
CA ALA A 8 -1.38 4.92 -2.25
C ALA A 8 -2.42 5.93 -2.80
N THR A 9 -3.18 5.55 -3.82
CA THR A 9 -4.28 6.37 -4.38
C THR A 9 -5.67 6.00 -3.85
N GLY A 10 -5.77 5.06 -2.91
CA GLY A 10 -7.04 4.73 -2.24
C GLY A 10 -7.56 5.91 -1.41
N ALA A 11 -8.86 5.92 -1.10
CA ALA A 11 -9.52 7.03 -0.40
C ALA A 11 -8.92 7.35 0.98
N ILE A 12 -8.38 6.33 1.65
CA ILE A 12 -7.65 6.46 2.92
C ILE A 12 -6.19 6.81 2.66
N ALA A 13 -5.54 6.04 1.79
CA ALA A 13 -4.11 6.13 1.52
C ALA A 13 -3.69 7.52 0.98
N SER A 14 -4.53 8.16 0.15
CA SER A 14 -4.27 9.50 -0.40
C SER A 14 -4.21 10.59 0.66
N ARG A 15 -4.94 10.43 1.77
CA ARG A 15 -4.88 11.33 2.94
C ARG A 15 -3.79 10.94 3.93
N LEU A 16 -3.47 9.66 4.01
CA LEU A 16 -2.45 9.15 4.90
C LEU A 16 -1.03 9.58 4.48
N VAL A 17 -0.74 9.60 3.18
CA VAL A 17 0.57 10.01 2.65
C VAL A 17 1.03 11.37 3.20
N PRO A 18 0.29 12.48 3.02
CA PRO A 18 0.75 13.78 3.51
C PRO A 18 0.88 13.83 5.04
N LEU A 19 0.05 13.09 5.78
CA LEU A 19 0.17 13.00 7.24
C LEU A 19 1.48 12.32 7.66
N LEU A 20 1.81 11.17 7.07
CA LEU A 20 3.05 10.46 7.35
C LEU A 20 4.29 11.28 6.95
N VAL A 21 4.24 11.95 5.80
CA VAL A 21 5.32 12.85 5.36
C VAL A 21 5.47 14.02 6.34
N SER A 22 4.36 14.65 6.76
CA SER A 22 4.39 15.75 7.73
C SER A 22 4.93 15.35 9.11
N ALA A 23 4.75 14.07 9.48
CA ALA A 23 5.34 13.48 10.68
C ALA A 23 6.84 13.13 10.53
N GLY A 24 7.46 13.43 9.39
CA GLY A 24 8.88 13.18 9.14
C GLY A 24 9.19 11.73 8.74
N HIS A 25 8.22 10.99 8.21
CA HIS A 25 8.44 9.64 7.71
C HIS A 25 8.84 9.64 6.23
N ASP A 26 9.76 8.74 5.85
CA ASP A 26 10.08 8.47 4.45
C ASP A 26 9.02 7.54 3.87
N VAL A 27 8.14 8.08 3.04
CA VAL A 27 6.98 7.35 2.51
C VAL A 27 7.28 6.87 1.09
N ILE A 28 7.29 5.56 0.92
CA ILE A 28 7.36 4.91 -0.39
C ILE A 28 5.95 4.44 -0.74
N ALA A 29 5.39 5.01 -1.79
CA ALA A 29 4.00 4.87 -2.18
C ALA A 29 3.87 4.06 -3.48
N MET A 30 3.30 2.86 -3.39
CA MET A 30 3.09 1.98 -4.54
C MET A 30 1.75 2.25 -5.23
N ARG A 31 1.79 2.27 -6.56
CA ARG A 31 0.62 2.43 -7.44
C ARG A 31 0.79 1.64 -8.74
N ARG A 32 -0.33 1.28 -9.38
CA ARG A 32 -0.32 0.50 -10.64
C ARG A 32 0.00 1.31 -11.89
N LEU A 33 -0.41 2.59 -11.96
CA LEU A 33 -0.39 3.38 -13.21
C LEU A 33 0.61 4.54 -13.15
N ALA A 34 1.66 4.55 -13.97
CA ALA A 34 2.65 5.63 -14.01
C ALA A 34 2.12 7.08 -14.19
N PRO A 35 1.06 7.37 -14.99
CA PRO A 35 0.67 8.75 -15.32
C PRO A 35 0.29 9.65 -14.14
N LYS A 36 -0.20 9.10 -13.02
CA LYS A 36 -0.51 9.92 -11.82
C LYS A 36 0.55 9.83 -10.72
N ALA A 37 1.73 9.27 -11.00
CA ALA A 37 2.85 9.21 -10.05
C ALA A 37 3.32 10.60 -9.60
N GLY A 38 3.09 11.65 -10.42
CA GLY A 38 3.36 13.04 -10.05
C GLY A 38 2.64 13.47 -8.76
N GLN A 39 1.41 13.01 -8.52
CA GLN A 39 0.64 13.36 -7.32
C GLN A 39 1.31 12.86 -6.03
N LEU A 40 1.98 11.69 -6.08
CA LEU A 40 2.70 11.14 -4.93
C LEU A 40 3.95 11.97 -4.63
N ARG A 41 4.67 12.40 -5.69
CA ARG A 41 5.84 13.27 -5.54
C ARG A 41 5.45 14.63 -4.96
N THR A 42 4.35 15.22 -5.43
CA THR A 42 3.81 16.47 -4.88
C THR A 42 3.40 16.33 -3.41
N ALA A 43 2.92 15.15 -3.01
CA ALA A 43 2.61 14.84 -1.62
C ALA A 43 3.85 14.50 -0.75
N GLY A 44 5.06 14.57 -1.32
CA GLY A 44 6.33 14.30 -0.62
C GLY A 44 6.67 12.82 -0.48
N ALA A 45 5.97 11.92 -1.17
CA ALA A 45 6.27 10.50 -1.20
C ALA A 45 7.07 10.08 -2.43
N THR A 46 7.87 9.02 -2.27
CA THR A 46 8.59 8.37 -3.37
C THR A 46 7.67 7.37 -4.08
N PRO A 47 7.30 7.59 -5.36
CA PRO A 47 6.40 6.68 -6.06
C PRO A 47 7.12 5.41 -6.52
N VAL A 48 6.47 4.27 -6.35
CA VAL A 48 6.85 2.99 -6.97
C VAL A 48 5.71 2.51 -7.87
N VAL A 49 6.04 2.13 -9.10
CA VAL A 49 5.07 1.60 -10.05
C VAL A 49 5.12 0.08 -10.00
N ALA A 50 4.10 -0.53 -9.41
CA ALA A 50 3.93 -1.98 -9.31
C ALA A 50 2.44 -2.32 -9.08
N ASP A 51 2.02 -3.50 -9.51
CA ASP A 51 0.68 -4.01 -9.22
C ASP A 51 0.70 -4.74 -7.86
N ALA A 52 -0.17 -4.32 -6.94
CA ALA A 52 -0.32 -4.96 -5.64
C ALA A 52 -0.94 -6.36 -5.73
N LEU A 53 -1.54 -6.71 -6.88
CA LEU A 53 -2.10 -8.03 -7.15
C LEU A 53 -1.08 -9.00 -7.76
N ASP A 54 0.12 -8.53 -8.11
CA ASP A 54 1.25 -9.35 -8.55
C ASP A 54 2.19 -9.58 -7.34
N PRO A 55 2.16 -10.76 -6.71
CA PRO A 55 2.99 -11.05 -5.54
C PRO A 55 4.48 -10.88 -5.82
N GLU A 56 4.95 -11.27 -7.01
CA GLU A 56 6.36 -11.17 -7.37
C GLU A 56 6.78 -9.71 -7.54
N ALA A 57 5.91 -8.86 -8.10
CA ALA A 57 6.17 -7.42 -8.15
C ALA A 57 6.28 -6.81 -6.75
N VAL A 58 5.38 -7.16 -5.84
CA VAL A 58 5.41 -6.67 -4.45
C VAL A 58 6.69 -7.16 -3.75
N ILE A 59 7.02 -8.45 -3.88
CA ILE A 59 8.24 -9.03 -3.29
C ILE A 59 9.49 -8.31 -3.80
N ARG A 60 9.59 -8.03 -5.10
CA ARG A 60 10.73 -7.29 -5.66
C ARG A 60 10.88 -5.90 -5.04
N VAL A 61 9.77 -5.18 -4.86
CA VAL A 61 9.78 -3.84 -4.25
C VAL A 61 10.16 -3.91 -2.78
N VAL A 62 9.59 -4.84 -2.03
CA VAL A 62 9.86 -5.03 -0.60
C VAL A 62 11.31 -5.49 -0.38
N LYS A 63 11.89 -6.29 -1.29
CA LYS A 63 13.29 -6.72 -1.20
C LYS A 63 14.28 -5.64 -1.63
N ALA A 64 13.86 -4.65 -2.40
CA ALA A 64 14.74 -3.58 -2.88
C ALA A 64 15.13 -2.57 -1.79
N ALA A 65 14.42 -2.55 -0.67
CA ALA A 65 14.65 -1.61 0.42
C ALA A 65 14.18 -2.19 1.77
N THR A 66 14.75 -1.71 2.87
CA THR A 66 14.24 -1.99 4.22
C THR A 66 13.10 -1.04 4.58
N PHE A 67 12.08 -1.54 5.25
CA PHE A 67 10.91 -0.78 5.70
C PHE A 67 10.64 -1.07 7.17
N ASP A 68 10.28 -0.04 7.92
CA ASP A 68 9.88 -0.17 9.33
C ASP A 68 8.40 -0.56 9.44
N ALA A 69 7.59 -0.18 8.45
CA ALA A 69 6.18 -0.50 8.40
C ALA A 69 5.70 -0.68 6.96
N ILE A 70 4.76 -1.63 6.79
CA ILE A 70 4.07 -1.92 5.53
C ILE A 70 2.58 -1.71 5.77
N VAL A 71 1.98 -0.79 5.02
CA VAL A 71 0.55 -0.48 5.09
C VAL A 71 -0.11 -0.85 3.77
N HIS A 72 -1.18 -1.64 3.83
CA HIS A 72 -2.00 -1.97 2.67
C HIS A 72 -3.32 -1.17 2.72
N GLY A 73 -3.45 -0.17 1.83
CA GLY A 73 -4.61 0.72 1.78
C GLY A 73 -5.49 0.54 0.53
N ALA A 74 -5.24 -0.50 -0.27
CA ALA A 74 -5.98 -0.73 -1.50
C ALA A 74 -7.42 -1.16 -1.19
N HIS A 75 -8.39 -0.36 -1.63
CA HIS A 75 -9.78 -0.79 -1.70
C HIS A 75 -9.97 -1.49 -3.04
N GLY A 76 -10.26 -2.79 -3.00
CA GLY A 76 -10.57 -3.57 -4.20
C GLY A 76 -12.00 -3.30 -4.66
N ASN A 77 -12.21 -3.21 -5.97
CA ASN A 77 -13.54 -3.44 -6.53
C ASN A 77 -13.95 -4.93 -6.36
N PRO A 78 -15.20 -5.34 -6.62
CA PRO A 78 -15.65 -6.71 -6.42
C PRO A 78 -14.77 -7.77 -7.10
N ALA A 79 -14.25 -7.48 -8.31
CA ALA A 79 -13.35 -8.38 -9.02
C ALA A 79 -11.98 -8.51 -8.32
N GLN A 80 -11.47 -7.44 -7.73
CA GLN A 80 -10.22 -7.44 -6.97
C GLN A 80 -10.38 -8.11 -5.61
N LEU A 81 -11.54 -7.96 -4.95
CA LEU A 81 -11.86 -8.68 -3.71
C LEU A 81 -11.98 -10.19 -3.94
N ALA A 82 -12.36 -10.61 -5.15
CA ALA A 82 -12.36 -12.01 -5.56
C ALA A 82 -10.95 -12.57 -5.85
N HIS A 83 -9.93 -11.70 -6.01
CA HIS A 83 -8.57 -12.11 -6.38
C HIS A 83 -7.96 -13.02 -5.30
N PRO A 84 -7.31 -14.15 -5.66
CA PRO A 84 -6.79 -15.11 -4.69
C PRO A 84 -5.85 -14.50 -3.64
N VAL A 85 -4.96 -13.60 -4.07
CA VAL A 85 -4.01 -12.89 -3.19
C VAL A 85 -4.74 -12.02 -2.17
N VAL A 86 -5.79 -11.30 -2.59
CA VAL A 86 -6.58 -10.43 -1.71
C VAL A 86 -7.40 -11.27 -0.75
N ARG A 87 -8.03 -12.36 -1.22
CA ARG A 87 -8.78 -13.28 -0.36
C ARG A 87 -7.89 -13.99 0.66
N SER A 88 -6.64 -14.30 0.33
CA SER A 88 -5.69 -14.83 1.31
C SER A 88 -5.36 -13.77 2.35
N GLY A 89 -4.88 -12.60 1.91
CA GLY A 89 -4.49 -11.52 2.82
C GLY A 89 -5.61 -11.05 3.75
N LEU A 90 -6.87 -11.01 3.29
CA LEU A 90 -8.02 -10.69 4.13
C LEU A 90 -8.30 -11.75 5.21
N ARG A 91 -8.05 -13.03 4.91
CA ARG A 91 -8.16 -14.12 5.89
C ARG A 91 -7.03 -14.06 6.91
N ASP A 92 -5.82 -13.82 6.42
CA ASP A 92 -4.60 -13.78 7.25
C ASP A 92 -4.57 -12.54 8.16
N ASN A 93 -5.27 -11.46 7.78
CA ASN A 93 -5.36 -10.20 8.52
C ASN A 93 -6.70 -10.03 9.28
N GLN A 94 -7.46 -11.11 9.51
CA GLN A 94 -8.58 -11.02 10.44
C GLN A 94 -8.05 -10.97 11.88
N PRO A 95 -8.60 -10.08 12.73
CA PRO A 95 -8.34 -10.17 14.16
C PRO A 95 -8.76 -11.56 14.67
N PRO A 96 -8.05 -12.12 15.66
CA PRO A 96 -8.34 -13.43 16.19
C PRO A 96 -9.80 -13.51 16.65
N ALA A 97 -10.37 -14.70 16.64
CA ALA A 97 -11.82 -14.89 16.81
C ALA A 97 -12.41 -14.25 18.07
N HIS A 98 -11.60 -14.09 19.12
CA HIS A 98 -11.96 -13.51 20.41
C HIS A 98 -11.90 -11.96 20.46
N GLU A 99 -11.30 -11.31 19.45
CA GLU A 99 -11.23 -9.85 19.31
C GLU A 99 -12.25 -9.30 18.31
N ARG A 100 -13.10 -10.16 17.73
CA ARG A 100 -14.16 -9.73 16.82
C ARG A 100 -15.35 -9.14 17.62
N PRO A 101 -15.89 -7.98 17.22
CA PRO A 101 -17.03 -7.34 17.88
C PRO A 101 -18.33 -8.11 17.70
#